data_AF-A0A7R8WSE8-F1
#
_entry.id   AF-A0A7R8WSE8-F1
#
_cell.length_a   1.000
_cell.length_b   1.000
_cell.length_c   1.000
_cell.angle_alpha   90.00
_cell.angle_beta   90.00
_cell.angle_gamma   90.00
#
_symmetry.space_group_name_H-M   'P 1'
#
loop_
_entity.id
_entity.type
_entity.pdbx_description
1 polymer ?
#
loop_
_entity_poly.entity_id
_entity_poly.type
_entity_poly.pdbx_seq_one_letter_code
_entity_poly.pdbx_strand_id
1 'polypeptide(L)'
;SESVDYGLSFRVETKQDVSVPVLSLQNTRCVNQIEEVCLAIERTIDRTVQNTLDQVERDCSRLSTLIKDTMERDDAARALNTKTSIKGVSFLFLSALIPLLVLSEAVTHGFLRSTAEKLLGKTYLDVAQIYTAPLATLVSLVPDSYIVYFYAGLVLLTLGLYLMFRWGRKRPTLARRRRNELAQRKKYLDEHVLKTKVGPRPIQVLNWECTTDSS
;
A
#
# COMPACT_ATOMS: atom_id res chain seq x y z
N SER A 1 58.92 0.91 41.97
CA SER A 1 58.06 1.15 40.80
C SER A 1 58.91 0.99 39.58
N GLU A 2 58.89 -0.21 39.04
CA GLU A 2 59.94 -0.75 38.19
C GLU A 2 59.39 -0.96 36.78
N SER A 3 59.98 -0.22 35.85
CA SER A 3 59.78 -0.32 34.41
C SER A 3 60.65 -1.46 33.89
N VAL A 4 60.09 -2.49 33.25
CA VAL A 4 60.92 -3.47 32.53
C VAL A 4 60.23 -3.93 31.23
N ASP A 5 60.92 -3.51 30.17
CA ASP A 5 61.08 -4.04 28.81
C ASP A 5 60.93 -5.57 28.69
N TYR A 6 60.25 -6.07 27.66
CA TYR A 6 60.34 -7.48 27.26
C TYR A 6 60.76 -7.58 25.80
N GLY A 7 62.08 -7.66 25.63
CA GLY A 7 62.75 -8.01 24.41
C GLY A 7 62.55 -9.47 23.99
N LEU A 8 62.83 -9.68 22.70
CA LEU A 8 62.88 -10.91 21.92
C LEU A 8 63.38 -12.17 22.65
N SER A 9 62.81 -13.32 22.28
CA SER A 9 63.59 -14.41 21.66
C SER A 9 62.66 -15.54 21.20
N PHE A 10 62.49 -15.73 19.89
CA PHE A 10 62.20 -17.04 19.33
C PHE A 10 63.14 -17.29 18.16
N ARG A 11 64.27 -17.92 18.50
CA ARG A 11 65.20 -18.59 17.60
C ARG A 11 64.49 -19.83 17.05
N VAL A 12 64.23 -19.86 15.75
CA VAL A 12 63.96 -21.12 15.03
C VAL A 12 65.20 -21.39 14.17
N GLU A 13 66.02 -22.32 14.64
CA GLU A 13 67.12 -22.86 13.86
C GLU A 13 66.59 -23.59 12.63
N THR A 14 67.22 -23.30 11.50
CA THR A 14 67.07 -23.94 10.20
C THR A 14 67.77 -25.30 10.20
N LYS A 15 67.05 -26.37 9.85
CA LYS A 15 67.66 -27.53 9.16
C LYS A 15 66.62 -28.49 8.59
N GLN A 16 66.31 -28.31 7.31
CA GLN A 16 65.97 -29.43 6.43
C GLN A 16 66.23 -28.96 4.99
N ASP A 17 67.41 -29.32 4.46
CA ASP A 17 67.74 -29.15 3.05
C ASP A 17 66.84 -30.08 2.22
N VAL A 18 65.67 -29.59 1.82
CA VAL A 18 64.92 -30.19 0.71
C VAL A 18 65.50 -29.59 -0.56
N SER A 19 66.47 -30.30 -1.13
CA SER A 19 66.95 -30.06 -2.48
C SER A 19 65.80 -30.32 -3.45
N VAL A 20 65.08 -29.26 -3.82
CA VAL A 20 64.10 -29.31 -4.90
C VAL A 20 64.89 -29.41 -6.21
N PRO A 21 64.79 -30.52 -6.97
CA PRO A 21 65.45 -30.60 -8.26
C PRO A 21 64.79 -29.57 -9.18
N VAL A 22 65.58 -28.62 -9.67
CA VAL A 22 65.18 -27.67 -10.70
C VAL A 22 64.98 -28.45 -12.00
N LEU A 23 63.78 -29.03 -12.18
CA LEU A 23 63.32 -29.57 -13.47
C LEU A 23 62.81 -28.40 -14.32
N SER A 24 63.74 -27.76 -15.03
CA SER A 24 63.52 -26.63 -15.93
C SER A 24 62.75 -26.97 -17.23
N LEU A 25 61.95 -28.04 -17.27
CA LEU A 25 61.17 -28.42 -18.47
C LEU A 25 59.68 -28.69 -18.22
N GLN A 26 59.20 -28.69 -16.97
CA GLN A 26 57.78 -28.89 -16.63
C GLN A 26 57.02 -27.58 -16.34
N ASN A 27 57.75 -26.47 -16.19
CA ASN A 27 57.17 -25.19 -15.78
C ASN A 27 56.26 -24.56 -16.85
N THR A 28 56.50 -24.85 -18.14
CA THR A 28 55.69 -24.31 -19.25
C THR A 28 54.33 -24.99 -19.39
N ARG A 29 54.20 -26.27 -19.02
CA ARG A 29 52.93 -27.03 -19.15
C ARG A 29 51.94 -26.66 -18.04
N CYS A 30 52.44 -26.43 -16.83
CA CYS A 30 51.63 -26.04 -15.67
C CYS A 30 51.19 -24.58 -15.74
N VAL A 31 52.05 -23.66 -16.21
CA VAL A 31 51.70 -22.25 -16.41
C VAL A 31 50.59 -22.09 -17.45
N ASN A 32 50.67 -22.83 -18.57
CA ASN A 32 49.65 -22.80 -19.62
C ASN A 32 48.29 -23.35 -19.14
N GLN A 33 48.29 -24.32 -18.21
CA GLN A 33 47.07 -24.84 -17.57
C GLN A 33 46.47 -23.88 -16.55
N ILE A 34 47.29 -23.17 -15.77
CA ILE A 34 46.80 -22.16 -14.82
C ILE A 34 46.11 -21.03 -15.57
N GLU A 35 46.69 -20.56 -16.67
CA GLU A 35 46.13 -19.49 -17.49
C GLU A 35 44.80 -19.90 -18.14
N GLU A 36 44.68 -21.15 -18.60
CA GLU A 36 43.43 -21.71 -19.13
C GLU A 36 42.33 -21.84 -18.07
N VAL A 37 42.70 -22.23 -16.84
CA VAL A 37 41.78 -22.28 -15.69
C VAL A 37 41.34 -20.87 -15.27
N CYS A 38 42.25 -19.90 -15.21
CA CYS A 38 41.91 -18.50 -14.93
C CYS A 38 40.93 -17.94 -15.97
N LEU A 39 41.15 -18.20 -17.26
CA LEU A 39 40.23 -17.82 -18.33
C LEU A 39 38.86 -18.51 -18.22
N ALA A 40 38.83 -19.77 -17.80
CA ALA A 40 37.58 -20.49 -17.56
C ALA A 40 36.80 -19.91 -16.37
N ILE A 41 37.50 -19.54 -15.28
CA ILE A 41 36.92 -18.86 -14.13
C ILE A 41 36.37 -17.49 -14.55
N GLU A 42 37.15 -16.71 -15.30
CA GLU A 42 36.74 -15.38 -15.80
C GLU A 42 35.48 -15.46 -16.66
N ARG A 43 35.45 -16.37 -17.65
CA ARG A 43 34.24 -16.60 -18.47
C ARG A 43 33.03 -17.06 -17.65
N THR A 44 33.26 -17.84 -16.59
CA THR A 44 32.20 -18.34 -15.73
C THR A 44 31.65 -17.21 -14.84
N ILE A 45 32.53 -16.34 -14.33
CA ILE A 45 32.17 -15.13 -13.60
C ILE A 45 31.32 -14.23 -14.51
N ASP A 46 31.78 -13.94 -15.72
CA ASP A 46 31.05 -13.08 -16.67
C ASP A 46 29.66 -13.63 -16.97
N ARG A 47 29.56 -14.92 -17.31
CA ARG A 47 28.27 -15.58 -17.57
C ARG A 47 27.36 -15.56 -16.36
N THR A 48 27.89 -15.82 -15.17
CA THR A 48 27.08 -15.86 -13.94
C THR A 48 26.59 -14.47 -13.57
N VAL A 49 27.42 -13.44 -13.71
CA VAL A 49 27.07 -12.04 -13.46
C VAL A 49 25.98 -11.59 -14.42
N GLN A 50 26.12 -11.86 -15.72
CA GLN A 50 25.12 -11.51 -16.73
C GLN A 50 23.80 -12.24 -16.49
N ASN A 51 23.82 -13.57 -16.29
CA ASN A 51 22.60 -14.34 -16.02
C ASN A 51 21.86 -13.87 -14.77
N THR A 52 22.60 -13.58 -13.69
CA THR A 52 22.01 -13.10 -12.44
C THR A 52 21.39 -11.71 -12.63
N LEU A 53 22.06 -10.84 -13.38
CA LEU A 53 21.57 -9.49 -13.65
C LEU A 53 20.28 -9.51 -14.47
N ASP A 54 20.25 -10.29 -15.55
CA ASP A 54 19.08 -10.46 -16.40
C ASP A 54 17.89 -11.03 -15.61
N GLN A 55 18.16 -11.95 -14.68
CA GLN A 55 17.13 -12.51 -13.82
C GLN A 55 16.56 -11.45 -12.86
N VAL A 56 17.43 -10.66 -12.21
CA VAL A 56 17.00 -9.56 -11.34
C VAL A 56 16.18 -8.52 -12.10
N GLU A 57 16.55 -8.19 -13.33
CA GLU A 57 15.80 -7.25 -14.18
C GLU A 57 14.39 -7.78 -14.50
N ARG A 58 14.31 -9.03 -14.96
CA ARG A 58 13.01 -9.69 -15.22
C ARG A 58 12.14 -9.73 -13.98
N ASP A 59 12.71 -10.08 -12.83
CA ASP A 59 11.99 -10.14 -11.56
C ASP A 59 11.50 -8.76 -11.11
N CYS A 60 12.32 -7.72 -11.27
CA CYS A 60 11.94 -6.35 -10.96
C CYS A 60 10.85 -5.80 -11.90
N SER A 61 10.96 -6.09 -13.19
CA SER A 61 9.91 -5.75 -14.17
C SER A 61 8.59 -6.45 -13.84
N ARG A 62 8.64 -7.75 -13.53
CA ARG A 62 7.48 -8.53 -13.09
C ARG A 62 6.88 -7.98 -11.80
N LEU A 63 7.70 -7.59 -10.83
CA LEU A 63 7.20 -6.97 -9.60
C LEU A 63 6.53 -5.62 -9.89
N SER A 64 7.11 -4.76 -10.73
CA SER A 64 6.50 -3.46 -11.10
C SER A 64 5.14 -3.64 -11.76
N THR A 65 4.98 -4.63 -12.64
CA THR A 65 3.68 -4.94 -13.28
C THR A 65 2.64 -5.46 -12.28
N LEU A 66 3.00 -6.34 -11.37
CA LEU A 66 2.10 -6.82 -10.30
C LEU A 66 1.64 -5.69 -9.37
N ILE A 67 2.55 -4.76 -9.04
CA ILE A 67 2.20 -3.58 -8.23
C ILE A 67 1.22 -2.68 -9.01
N LYS A 68 1.42 -2.48 -10.32
CA LYS A 68 0.49 -1.71 -11.16
C LYS A 68 -0.91 -2.34 -11.18
N ASP A 69 -1.01 -3.63 -11.49
CA ASP A 69 -2.28 -4.36 -11.57
C ASP A 69 -3.01 -4.38 -10.23
N THR A 70 -2.31 -4.58 -9.11
CA THR A 70 -2.93 -4.49 -7.77
C THR A 70 -3.43 -3.09 -7.43
N MET A 71 -2.73 -2.02 -7.86
CA MET A 71 -3.20 -0.65 -7.69
C MET A 71 -4.43 -0.35 -8.55
N GLU A 72 -4.45 -0.80 -9.81
CA GLU A 72 -5.60 -0.62 -10.71
C GLU A 72 -6.86 -1.32 -10.20
N ARG A 73 -6.72 -2.55 -9.70
CA ARG A 73 -7.83 -3.28 -9.06
C ARG A 73 -8.37 -2.56 -7.83
N ASP A 74 -7.48 -1.98 -7.00
CA ASP A 74 -7.90 -1.20 -5.83
C ASP A 74 -8.64 0.09 -6.25
N ASP A 75 -8.17 0.77 -7.29
CA ASP A 75 -8.80 1.98 -7.80
C ASP A 75 -10.19 1.69 -8.39
N ALA A 76 -10.34 0.59 -9.13
CA ALA A 76 -11.65 0.11 -9.59
C ALA A 76 -12.58 -0.23 -8.42
N ALA A 77 -12.08 -0.92 -7.39
CA ALA A 77 -12.86 -1.25 -6.20
C ALA A 77 -13.29 0.01 -5.42
N ARG A 78 -12.41 1.02 -5.31
CA ARG A 78 -12.72 2.31 -4.69
C ARG A 78 -13.79 3.07 -5.45
N ALA A 79 -13.71 3.15 -6.77
CA ALA A 79 -14.72 3.81 -7.59
C ALA A 79 -16.11 3.16 -7.45
N LEU A 80 -16.16 1.83 -7.38
CA LEU A 80 -17.41 1.10 -7.13
C LEU A 80 -17.94 1.36 -5.70
N ASN A 81 -17.04 1.39 -4.71
CA ASN A 81 -17.39 1.65 -3.32
C ASN A 81 -17.87 3.09 -3.10
N THR A 82 -17.27 4.09 -3.74
CA THR A 82 -17.73 5.49 -3.65
C THR A 82 -19.11 5.65 -4.26
N LYS A 83 -19.34 5.08 -5.46
CA LYS A 83 -20.67 5.08 -6.09
C LYS A 83 -21.73 4.42 -5.21
N THR A 84 -21.40 3.29 -4.59
CA THR A 84 -22.29 2.58 -3.66
C THR A 84 -22.53 3.39 -2.38
N SER A 85 -21.48 4.05 -1.87
CA SER A 85 -21.59 4.88 -0.67
C SER A 85 -22.40 6.14 -0.89
N ILE A 86 -22.30 6.80 -2.06
CA ILE A 86 -23.10 7.98 -2.39
C ILE A 86 -24.58 7.63 -2.44
N LYS A 87 -24.94 6.51 -3.10
CA LYS A 87 -26.31 5.98 -3.09
C LYS A 87 -26.78 5.67 -1.68
N GLY A 88 -25.92 5.07 -0.85
CA GLY A 88 -26.24 4.82 0.55
C GLY A 88 -26.50 6.09 1.35
N VAL A 89 -25.66 7.12 1.17
CA VAL A 89 -25.82 8.42 1.84
C VAL A 89 -27.11 9.12 1.40
N SER A 90 -27.49 9.05 0.12
CA SER A 90 -28.77 9.63 -0.32
C SER A 90 -29.97 8.92 0.32
N PHE A 91 -29.93 7.60 0.47
CA PHE A 91 -30.99 6.87 1.17
C PHE A 91 -31.02 7.16 2.67
N LEU A 92 -29.86 7.34 3.31
CA LEU A 92 -29.77 7.75 4.70
C LEU A 92 -30.34 9.16 4.91
N PHE A 93 -29.99 10.11 4.03
CA PHE A 93 -30.50 11.47 4.09
C PHE A 93 -32.03 11.49 3.92
N LEU A 94 -32.55 10.76 2.93
CA LEU A 94 -33.99 10.65 2.71
C LEU A 94 -34.70 9.97 3.90
N SER A 95 -34.11 8.91 4.45
CA SER A 95 -34.60 8.22 5.65
C SER A 95 -34.61 9.12 6.89
N ALA A 96 -33.73 10.12 6.99
CA ALA A 96 -33.68 11.06 8.11
C ALA A 96 -34.60 12.27 7.89
N LEU A 97 -34.78 12.69 6.64
CA LEU A 97 -35.64 13.82 6.28
C LEU A 97 -37.11 13.53 6.57
N ILE A 98 -37.58 12.33 6.26
CA ILE A 98 -38.95 11.91 6.49
C ILE A 98 -39.40 12.02 7.96
N PRO A 99 -38.72 11.39 8.95
CA PRO A 99 -39.13 11.49 10.34
C PRO A 99 -38.99 12.92 10.87
N LEU A 100 -38.04 13.71 10.35
CA LEU A 100 -37.93 15.13 10.68
C LEU A 100 -39.17 15.92 10.24
N LEU A 101 -39.70 15.64 9.05
CA LEU A 101 -40.94 16.24 8.55
C LEU A 101 -42.16 15.86 9.40
N VAL A 102 -42.24 14.60 9.84
CA VAL A 102 -43.32 14.15 10.74
C VAL A 102 -43.19 14.81 12.11
N LEU A 103 -41.96 14.98 12.62
CA LEU A 103 -41.69 15.66 13.89
C LEU A 103 -42.03 17.14 13.82
N SER A 104 -41.72 17.83 12.72
CA SER A 104 -42.08 19.24 12.55
C SER A 104 -43.59 19.44 12.51
N GLU A 105 -44.32 18.51 11.90
CA GLU A 105 -45.79 18.49 11.94
C GLU A 105 -46.32 18.22 13.36
N ALA A 106 -45.74 17.26 14.09
CA ALA A 106 -46.12 16.98 15.47
C ALA A 106 -45.86 18.15 16.44
N VAL A 107 -44.85 18.98 16.14
CA VAL A 107 -44.52 20.19 16.90
C VAL A 107 -45.44 21.37 16.54
N THR A 108 -45.83 21.51 15.28
CA THR A 108 -46.65 22.64 14.81
C THR A 108 -48.14 22.41 15.01
N HIS A 109 -48.63 21.19 14.78
CA HIS A 109 -50.05 20.84 14.83
C HIS A 109 -50.39 19.73 15.83
N GLY A 110 -49.39 18.99 16.31
CA GLY A 110 -49.60 17.84 17.19
C GLY A 110 -49.50 18.13 18.68
N PHE A 111 -49.38 17.05 19.45
CA PHE A 111 -49.37 17.08 20.91
C PHE A 111 -48.17 17.83 21.52
N LEU A 112 -47.08 18.02 20.77
CA LEU A 112 -45.87 18.70 21.25
C LEU A 112 -45.98 20.23 21.20
N ARG A 113 -47.00 20.78 20.53
CA ARG A 113 -47.16 22.22 20.33
C ARG A 113 -47.14 23.00 21.64
N SER A 114 -47.89 22.55 22.65
CA SER A 114 -47.99 23.24 23.94
C SER A 114 -46.67 23.31 24.71
N THR A 115 -45.82 22.28 24.58
CA THR A 115 -44.46 22.25 25.15
C THR A 115 -43.50 23.11 24.32
N ALA A 116 -43.61 23.04 22.99
CA ALA A 116 -42.79 23.82 22.08
C ALA A 116 -43.06 25.33 22.19
N GLU A 117 -44.32 25.74 22.38
CA GLU A 117 -44.71 27.14 22.58
C GLU A 117 -44.04 27.74 23.83
N LYS A 118 -43.87 26.94 24.88
CA LYS A 118 -43.22 27.37 26.13
C LYS A 118 -41.71 27.48 26.02
N LEU A 119 -41.07 26.70 25.15
CA LEU A 119 -39.61 26.62 25.02
C LEU A 119 -39.07 27.52 23.91
N LEU A 120 -39.67 27.47 22.72
CA LEU A 120 -39.19 28.21 21.54
C LEU A 120 -39.91 29.54 21.37
N GLY A 121 -41.11 29.71 21.93
CA GLY A 121 -41.93 30.90 21.75
C GLY A 121 -42.76 30.88 20.46
N LYS A 122 -43.84 31.68 20.44
CA LYS A 122 -44.87 31.67 19.39
C LYS A 122 -44.33 32.08 18.01
N THR A 123 -43.38 33.03 17.97
CA THR A 123 -42.82 33.56 16.72
C THR A 123 -42.13 32.49 15.89
N TYR A 124 -41.41 31.55 16.52
CA TYR A 124 -40.71 30.49 15.81
C TYR A 124 -41.65 29.38 15.34
N LEU A 125 -42.76 29.16 16.04
CA LEU A 125 -43.79 28.22 15.63
C LEU A 125 -44.60 28.72 14.43
N ASP A 126 -44.92 30.02 14.37
CA ASP A 126 -45.56 30.61 13.20
C ASP A 126 -44.68 30.50 11.95
N VAL A 127 -43.37 30.72 12.10
CA VAL A 127 -42.42 30.53 10.99
C VAL A 127 -42.34 29.06 10.59
N ALA A 128 -42.28 28.13 11.54
CA ALA A 128 -42.26 26.70 11.25
C ALA A 128 -43.54 26.23 10.54
N GLN A 129 -44.69 26.80 10.89
CA GLN A 129 -45.98 26.49 10.26
C GLN A 129 -46.02 26.88 8.78
N ILE A 130 -45.34 27.98 8.39
CA ILE A 130 -45.21 28.36 6.98
C ILE A 130 -44.43 27.29 6.20
N TYR A 131 -43.40 26.69 6.80
CA TYR A 131 -42.61 25.63 6.16
C TYR A 131 -43.30 24.27 6.13
N THR A 132 -44.20 23.97 7.09
CA THR A 132 -44.97 22.73 7.12
C THR A 132 -46.30 22.81 6.34
N ALA A 133 -46.74 24.01 5.94
CA ALA A 133 -47.96 24.21 5.16
C ALA A 133 -48.10 23.32 3.90
N PRO A 134 -47.09 23.17 3.02
CA PRO A 134 -47.21 22.29 1.85
C PRO A 134 -47.25 20.79 2.22
N LEU A 135 -46.81 20.41 3.42
CA LEU A 135 -46.95 19.05 3.91
C LEU A 135 -48.38 18.80 4.40
N ALA A 136 -48.95 19.77 5.12
CA ALA A 136 -50.33 19.69 5.61
C ALA A 136 -51.35 19.61 4.46
N THR A 137 -51.11 20.30 3.34
CA THR A 137 -51.95 20.16 2.14
C THR A 137 -51.83 18.79 1.48
N LEU A 138 -50.69 18.12 1.61
CA LEU A 138 -50.48 16.77 1.09
C LEU A 138 -51.20 15.72 1.96
N VAL A 139 -51.21 15.94 3.28
CA VAL A 139 -51.91 15.09 4.24
C VAL A 139 -53.43 15.26 4.14
N SER A 140 -53.94 16.47 3.84
CA SER A 140 -55.38 16.71 3.70
C SER A 140 -56.01 16.04 2.48
N LEU A 141 -55.21 15.56 1.52
CA LEU A 141 -55.70 14.69 0.43
C LEU A 141 -56.04 13.27 0.91
N VAL A 142 -55.56 12.87 2.08
CA VAL A 142 -55.79 11.53 2.65
C VAL A 142 -57.02 11.59 3.57
N PRO A 143 -58.03 10.71 3.41
CA PRO A 143 -59.18 10.68 4.30
C PRO A 143 -58.77 10.35 5.74
N ASP A 144 -59.46 10.95 6.72
CA ASP A 144 -59.11 10.84 8.16
C ASP A 144 -59.02 9.40 8.66
N SER A 145 -59.81 8.48 8.10
CA SER A 145 -59.78 7.05 8.44
C SER A 145 -58.47 6.35 8.08
N TYR A 146 -57.68 6.93 7.16
CA TYR A 146 -56.44 6.35 6.64
C TYR A 146 -55.16 7.07 7.08
N ILE A 147 -55.28 8.17 7.82
CA ILE A 147 -54.12 8.98 8.26
C ILE A 147 -53.13 8.17 9.11
N VAL A 148 -53.62 7.35 10.04
CA VAL A 148 -52.75 6.51 10.89
C VAL A 148 -51.98 5.49 10.05
N TYR A 149 -52.62 4.87 9.06
CA TYR A 149 -51.97 3.92 8.15
C TYR A 149 -50.96 4.61 7.25
N PHE A 150 -51.21 5.85 6.84
CA PHE A 150 -50.27 6.67 6.06
C PHE A 150 -48.98 6.96 6.84
N TYR A 151 -49.08 7.46 8.07
CA TYR A 151 -47.89 7.69 8.91
C TYR A 151 -47.18 6.39 9.29
N ALA A 152 -47.92 5.32 9.60
CA ALA A 152 -47.33 4.01 9.87
C ALA A 152 -46.56 3.48 8.65
N GLY A 153 -47.10 3.65 7.44
CA GLY A 153 -46.42 3.33 6.19
C GLY A 153 -45.13 4.13 5.98
N LEU A 154 -45.15 5.43 6.28
CA LEU A 154 -43.97 6.31 6.24
C LEU A 154 -42.87 5.88 7.21
N VAL A 155 -43.23 5.48 8.43
CA VAL A 155 -42.28 4.95 9.42
C VAL A 155 -41.70 3.61 8.98
N LEU A 156 -42.53 2.71 8.44
CA LEU A 156 -42.04 1.43 7.89
C LEU A 156 -41.12 1.64 6.69
N LEU A 157 -41.43 2.60 5.81
CA LEU A 157 -40.61 2.95 4.66
C LEU A 157 -39.23 3.46 5.08
N THR A 158 -39.17 4.33 6.10
CA THR A 158 -37.89 4.84 6.62
C THR A 158 -37.06 3.74 7.27
N LEU A 159 -37.69 2.85 8.05
CA LEU A 159 -37.03 1.69 8.63
C LEU A 159 -36.47 0.75 7.53
N GLY A 160 -37.25 0.48 6.48
CA GLY A 160 -36.82 -0.33 5.35
C GLY A 160 -35.63 0.27 4.60
N LEU A 161 -35.66 1.59 4.34
CA LEU A 161 -34.56 2.33 3.72
C LEU A 161 -33.29 2.31 4.59
N TYR A 162 -33.44 2.49 5.90
CA TYR A 162 -32.34 2.43 6.85
C TYR A 162 -31.68 1.03 6.91
N LEU A 163 -32.49 -0.02 6.91
CA LEU A 163 -32.01 -1.41 6.87
C LEU A 163 -31.29 -1.73 5.55
N MET A 164 -31.84 -1.28 4.42
CA MET A 164 -31.20 -1.37 3.10
C MET A 164 -29.83 -0.69 3.08
N PHE A 165 -29.70 0.48 3.68
CA PHE A 165 -28.41 1.16 3.83
C PHE A 165 -27.42 0.32 4.66
N ARG A 166 -27.88 -0.26 5.77
CA ARG A 166 -27.04 -1.04 6.68
C ARG A 166 -26.56 -2.37 6.10
N TRP A 167 -27.32 -2.98 5.19
CA TRP A 167 -26.92 -4.21 4.48
C TRP A 167 -26.04 -3.98 3.25
N GLY A 168 -25.79 -2.73 2.85
CA GLY A 168 -24.87 -2.39 1.77
C GLY A 168 -23.41 -2.71 2.12
N ARG A 169 -22.97 -3.96 1.91
CA ARG A 169 -21.57 -4.37 2.12
C ARG A 169 -20.64 -3.67 1.13
N LYS A 170 -19.64 -2.95 1.64
CA LYS A 170 -18.54 -2.37 0.85
C LYS A 170 -17.53 -3.46 0.51
N ARG A 171 -16.93 -3.40 -0.69
CA ARG A 171 -15.83 -4.31 -1.06
C ARG A 171 -14.57 -3.98 -0.25
N PRO A 172 -13.74 -4.97 0.13
CA PRO A 172 -12.49 -4.69 0.80
C PRO A 172 -11.55 -3.90 -0.13
N THR A 173 -11.06 -2.76 0.33
CA THR A 173 -10.05 -1.93 -0.36
C THR A 173 -8.75 -1.96 0.43
N LEU A 174 -7.61 -1.82 -0.24
CA LEU A 174 -6.31 -1.73 0.43
C LEU A 174 -6.29 -0.55 1.41
N ALA A 175 -5.72 -0.79 2.60
CA ALA A 175 -5.44 0.26 3.57
C ALA A 175 -4.53 1.32 2.94
N ARG A 176 -4.83 2.60 3.22
CA ARG A 176 -4.10 3.77 2.67
C ARG A 176 -2.59 3.68 2.93
N ARG A 177 -2.21 3.16 4.09
CA ARG A 177 -0.80 2.91 4.46
C ARG A 177 -0.10 1.93 3.53
N ARG A 178 -0.68 0.74 3.33
CA ARG A 178 -0.12 -0.28 2.42
C ARG A 178 0.00 0.24 0.99
N ARG A 179 -1.00 1.00 0.50
CA ARG A 179 -0.95 1.61 -0.83
C ARG A 179 0.23 2.57 -0.98
N ASN A 180 0.49 3.42 0.02
CA ASN A 180 1.61 4.36 -0.02
C ASN A 180 2.97 3.63 0.01
N GLU A 181 3.09 2.58 0.83
CA GLU A 181 4.29 1.73 0.87
C GLU A 181 4.55 1.04 -0.49
N LEU A 182 3.51 0.51 -1.12
CA LEU A 182 3.57 -0.08 -2.48
C LEU A 182 3.99 0.95 -3.54
N ALA A 183 3.44 2.16 -3.48
CA ALA A 183 3.80 3.25 -4.40
C ALA A 183 5.26 3.70 -4.24
N GLN A 184 5.77 3.76 -3.01
CA GLN A 184 7.18 4.06 -2.72
C GLN A 184 8.12 2.97 -3.26
N ARG A 185 7.80 1.70 -2.99
CA ARG A 185 8.59 0.56 -3.49
C ARG A 185 8.64 0.53 -5.01
N LYS A 186 7.51 0.81 -5.68
CA LYS A 186 7.47 0.92 -7.14
C LYS A 186 8.34 2.06 -7.66
N LYS A 187 8.26 3.26 -7.06
CA LYS A 187 9.10 4.40 -7.45
C LYS A 187 10.59 4.06 -7.34
N TYR A 188 10.97 3.42 -6.25
CA TYR A 188 12.35 2.95 -6.05
C TYR A 188 12.78 1.96 -7.15
N LEU A 189 11.94 0.96 -7.47
CA LEU A 189 12.22 0.01 -8.56
C LEU A 189 12.39 0.70 -9.92
N ASP A 190 11.43 1.54 -10.30
CA ASP A 190 11.43 2.22 -11.61
C ASP A 190 12.60 3.21 -11.74
N GLU A 191 13.00 3.88 -10.65
CA GLU A 191 14.03 4.91 -10.68
C GLU A 191 15.46 4.37 -10.51
N HIS A 192 15.67 3.38 -9.63
CA HIS A 192 17.02 2.94 -9.26
C HIS A 192 17.42 1.60 -9.88
N VAL A 193 16.45 0.72 -10.14
CA VAL A 193 16.77 -0.64 -10.62
C VAL A 193 16.65 -0.73 -12.13
N LEU A 194 15.59 -0.14 -12.71
CA LEU A 194 15.33 -0.22 -14.14
C LEU A 194 16.04 0.87 -14.95
N LYS A 195 16.16 2.11 -14.45
CA LYS A 195 16.82 3.21 -15.18
C LYS A 195 18.35 3.19 -15.13
N THR A 196 18.94 2.73 -14.03
CA THR A 196 20.41 2.83 -13.82
C THR A 196 21.20 1.75 -14.59
N LYS A 197 20.54 0.82 -15.28
CA LYS A 197 21.17 -0.37 -15.90
C LYS A 197 21.27 -0.35 -17.43
N VAL A 198 20.93 0.76 -18.11
CA VAL A 198 21.07 0.90 -19.56
C VAL A 198 22.55 0.93 -20.04
N GLY A 199 23.54 0.87 -19.14
CA GLY A 199 24.96 0.81 -19.49
C GLY A 199 25.61 -0.51 -19.03
N PRO A 200 26.27 -1.29 -19.92
CA PRO A 200 27.14 -2.37 -19.49
C PRO A 200 28.26 -1.78 -18.63
N ARG A 201 28.34 -2.16 -17.35
CA ARG A 201 29.50 -1.80 -16.53
C ARG A 201 30.61 -2.80 -16.82
N PRO A 202 31.78 -2.36 -17.31
CA PRO A 202 32.94 -3.24 -17.38
C PRO A 202 33.25 -3.72 -15.96
N ILE A 203 33.42 -5.02 -15.81
CA ILE A 203 33.89 -5.63 -14.57
C ILE A 203 35.29 -5.07 -14.35
N GLN A 204 35.47 -4.27 -13.30
CA GLN A 204 36.81 -3.89 -12.85
C GLN A 204 37.41 -5.14 -12.21
N VAL A 205 38.23 -5.84 -13.00
CA VAL A 205 39.08 -6.92 -12.51
C VAL A 205 39.98 -6.29 -11.45
N LEU A 206 39.81 -6.67 -10.19
CA LEU A 206 40.74 -6.31 -9.12
C LEU A 206 42.08 -6.95 -9.48
N ASN A 207 43.02 -6.11 -9.95
CA ASN A 207 44.38 -6.52 -10.24
C ASN A 207 45.04 -6.87 -8.91
N TRP A 208 45.17 -8.16 -8.62
CA TRP A 208 45.97 -8.62 -7.49
C TRP A 208 47.42 -8.68 -7.97
N GLU A 209 48.18 -7.60 -7.77
CA GLU A 209 49.63 -7.66 -7.96
C GLU A 209 50.20 -8.55 -6.86
N CYS A 210 50.70 -9.72 -7.26
CA CYS A 210 51.48 -10.59 -6.39
C CYS A 210 52.86 -9.93 -6.23
N THR A 211 53.04 -9.10 -5.22
CA THR A 211 54.36 -8.60 -4.82
C THR A 211 55.18 -9.79 -4.32
N THR A 212 55.96 -10.39 -5.21
CA THR A 212 57.11 -11.17 -4.81
C THR A 212 58.17 -10.18 -4.34
N ASP A 213 58.21 -9.93 -3.03
CA ASP A 213 59.39 -9.33 -2.40
C ASP A 213 60.55 -10.30 -2.59
N SER A 214 61.30 -10.10 -3.66
CA SER A 214 62.66 -10.62 -3.80
C SER A 214 63.57 -9.72 -2.98
N SER A 215 64.24 -10.37 -2.03
CA SER A 215 65.25 -9.89 -1.10
C SER A 215 66.21 -8.81 -1.62
#